data_AF-A0A3D4ITV8-F1
#
_entry.id   AF-A0A3D4ITV8-F1
#
_cell.length_a   1.000
_cell.length_b   1.000
_cell.length_c   1.000
_cell.angle_alpha   90.00
_cell.angle_beta   90.00
_cell.angle_gamma   90.00
#
_symmetry.space_group_name_H-M   'P 1'
#
loop_
_entity.id
_entity.type
_entity.pdbx_description
1 polymer ?
#
loop_
_entity_poly.entity_id
_entity_poly.type
_entity_poly.pdbx_seq_one_letter_code
_entity_poly.pdbx_strand_id
1 'polypeptide(L)'
;MNNANEISNLDFPVGHTVRASLHDLPEEQQKTILHRMTEDEFVSHRVDIYLKSLETAMHNGYDEAGAKEIALKECLAGISEGDE
;
A
#
# COMPACT_ATOMS: atom_id res chain seq x y z
N MET A 1 -30.59 -7.08 8.91
CA MET A 1 -29.21 -6.97 9.46
C MET A 1 -28.56 -5.80 8.76
N ASN A 2 -28.20 -4.74 9.47
CA ASN A 2 -27.55 -3.57 8.89
C ASN A 2 -26.11 -3.95 8.53
N ASN A 3 -25.82 -4.06 7.23
CA ASN A 3 -24.46 -4.24 6.72
C ASN A 3 -23.67 -2.98 7.08
N ALA A 4 -22.97 -3.00 8.21
CA ALA A 4 -21.99 -1.98 8.54
C ALA A 4 -20.90 -2.05 7.47
N ASN A 5 -20.71 -0.96 6.74
CA ASN A 5 -19.71 -0.76 5.69
C ASN A 5 -18.40 -1.50 5.97
N GLU A 6 -18.22 -2.68 5.38
CA GLU A 6 -16.90 -3.26 5.19
C GLU A 6 -16.23 -2.41 4.11
N ILE A 7 -15.48 -1.39 4.53
CA ILE A 7 -14.70 -0.54 3.63
C ILE A 7 -13.64 -1.47 3.01
N SER A 8 -13.68 -1.64 1.69
CA SER A 8 -12.68 -2.46 1.00
C SER A 8 -11.33 -1.75 1.09
N ASN A 9 -10.24 -2.51 1.16
CA ASN A 9 -8.89 -1.96 1.06
C ASN A 9 -8.70 -1.15 -0.24
N LEU A 10 -9.46 -1.46 -1.28
CA LEU A 10 -9.45 -0.74 -2.57
C LEU A 10 -10.09 0.67 -2.49
N ASP A 11 -10.91 0.94 -1.48
CA ASP A 11 -11.55 2.24 -1.26
C ASP A 11 -10.63 3.23 -0.52
N PHE A 12 -9.46 2.78 -0.04
CA PHE A 12 -8.53 3.67 0.65
C PHE A 12 -7.75 4.54 -0.35
N PRO A 13 -7.54 5.84 -0.04
CA PRO A 13 -6.75 6.74 -0.89
C PRO A 13 -5.33 6.24 -1.20
N VAL A 14 -4.72 5.51 -0.25
CA VAL A 14 -3.38 4.92 -0.45
C VAL A 14 -3.38 3.85 -1.55
N GLY A 15 -4.51 3.16 -1.78
CA GLY A 15 -4.65 2.20 -2.89
C GLY A 15 -4.46 2.84 -4.26
N HIS A 16 -4.90 4.10 -4.44
CA HIS A 16 -4.62 4.86 -5.66
C HIS A 16 -3.12 5.16 -5.83
N THR A 17 -2.42 5.42 -4.72
CA THR A 17 -0.98 5.69 -4.75
C THR A 17 -0.19 4.44 -5.12
N VAL A 18 -0.58 3.28 -4.58
CA VAL A 18 0.01 1.97 -4.94
C VAL A 18 -0.21 1.66 -6.41
N ARG A 19 -1.45 1.83 -6.92
CA ARG A 19 -1.73 1.65 -8.35
C ARG A 19 -0.90 2.58 -9.21
N ALA A 20 -0.87 3.88 -8.90
CA ALA A 20 -0.07 4.84 -9.66
C ALA A 20 1.41 4.45 -9.68
N SER A 21 1.97 4.06 -8.54
CA SER A 21 3.38 3.65 -8.43
C SER A 21 3.67 2.36 -9.21
N LEU A 22 2.74 1.40 -9.21
CA LEU A 22 2.87 0.19 -10.02
C LEU A 22 2.83 0.53 -11.51
N HIS A 23 1.88 1.37 -11.94
CA HIS A 23 1.71 1.77 -13.34
C HIS A 23 2.83 2.67 -13.86
N ASP A 24 3.60 3.32 -12.98
CA ASP A 24 4.79 4.09 -13.34
C ASP A 24 5.94 3.18 -13.80
N LEU A 25 5.93 1.91 -13.41
CA LEU A 25 6.94 0.94 -13.81
C LEU A 25 6.72 0.42 -15.24
N PRO A 26 7.78 -0.03 -15.93
CA PRO A 26 7.64 -0.75 -17.19
C PRO A 26 6.75 -1.99 -17.06
N GLU A 27 5.95 -2.31 -18.09
CA GLU A 27 5.04 -3.47 -18.08
C GLU A 27 5.72 -4.80 -17.68
N GLU A 28 7.00 -4.99 -18.02
CA GLU A 28 7.76 -6.19 -17.66
C GLU A 28 8.00 -6.27 -16.14
N GLN A 29 8.28 -5.14 -15.50
CA GLN A 29 8.43 -5.06 -14.04
C GLN A 29 7.07 -5.19 -13.35
N GLN A 30 6.01 -4.58 -13.90
CA GLN A 30 4.65 -4.78 -13.40
C GLN A 30 4.26 -6.26 -13.40
N LYS A 31 4.51 -6.97 -14.50
CA LYS A 31 4.27 -8.42 -14.60
C LYS A 31 5.12 -9.22 -13.63
N THR A 32 6.36 -8.80 -13.39
CA THR A 32 7.25 -9.42 -12.39
C THR A 32 6.71 -9.25 -10.97
N ILE A 33 6.26 -8.05 -10.63
CA ILE A 33 5.75 -7.70 -9.29
C ILE A 33 4.39 -8.34 -9.03
N LEU A 34 3.47 -8.28 -9.99
CA LEU A 34 2.16 -8.92 -9.89
C LEU A 34 2.28 -10.45 -9.93
N HIS A 35 3.25 -10.98 -10.67
CA HIS A 35 3.52 -12.41 -10.80
C HIS A 35 2.27 -13.25 -11.15
N ARG A 36 1.54 -13.76 -10.14
CA ARG A 36 0.32 -14.56 -10.28
C ARG A 36 -0.92 -13.91 -9.66
N MET A 37 -0.80 -12.77 -9.00
CA MET A 37 -1.92 -12.06 -8.39
C MET A 37 -2.46 -10.98 -9.32
N THR A 38 -3.73 -10.64 -9.14
CA THR A 38 -4.34 -9.51 -9.82
C THR A 38 -3.84 -8.19 -9.24
N GLU A 39 -3.97 -7.09 -10.00
CA GLU A 39 -3.65 -5.75 -9.50
C GLU A 39 -4.44 -5.43 -8.23
N ASP A 40 -5.73 -5.76 -8.18
CA ASP A 40 -6.57 -5.50 -7.00
C ASP A 40 -6.10 -6.28 -5.78
N GLU A 41 -5.71 -7.55 -5.93
CA GLU A 41 -5.13 -8.34 -4.85
C GLU A 41 -3.81 -7.73 -4.35
N PHE A 42 -2.96 -7.31 -5.28
CA PHE A 42 -1.71 -6.65 -4.95
C PHE A 42 -1.94 -5.35 -4.17
N VAL A 43 -2.81 -4.48 -4.69
CA VAL A 43 -3.17 -3.20 -4.06
C VAL A 43 -3.78 -3.42 -2.68
N SER A 44 -4.70 -4.38 -2.56
CA SER A 44 -5.30 -4.74 -1.28
C SER A 44 -4.25 -5.20 -0.26
N HIS A 45 -3.30 -6.03 -0.68
CA HIS A 45 -2.20 -6.50 0.17
C HIS A 45 -1.26 -5.36 0.59
N ARG A 46 -0.96 -4.42 -0.32
CA ARG A 46 -0.14 -3.24 0.00
C ARG A 46 -0.85 -2.28 0.95
N VAL A 47 -2.16 -2.10 0.81
CA VAL A 47 -2.98 -1.30 1.74
C VAL A 47 -2.97 -1.92 3.14
N ASP A 48 -3.04 -3.25 3.25
CA ASP A 48 -2.94 -3.95 4.55
C ASP A 48 -1.59 -3.68 5.23
N ILE A 49 -0.49 -3.79 4.47
CA ILE A 49 0.85 -3.43 4.96
C ILE A 49 0.89 -1.98 5.44
N TYR A 50 0.34 -1.05 4.67
CA TYR A 50 0.27 0.36 5.07
C TYR A 50 -0.44 0.54 6.41
N LEU A 51 -1.63 -0.04 6.59
CA LEU A 51 -2.41 0.09 7.82
C LEU A 51 -1.67 -0.50 9.03
N LYS A 52 -1.04 -1.67 8.85
CA LYS A 52 -0.27 -2.33 9.89
C LYS A 52 0.99 -1.53 10.28
N SER A 53 1.71 -1.01 9.31
CA SER A 53 2.89 -0.17 9.56
C SER A 53 2.50 1.17 10.19
N LEU A 54 1.37 1.76 9.79
CA LEU A 54 0.83 2.97 10.38
C LEU A 54 0.49 2.76 11.86
N GLU A 55 -0.26 1.71 12.18
CA GLU A 55 -0.58 1.34 13.56
C GLU A 55 0.69 1.14 14.39
N THR A 56 1.67 0.40 13.84
CA THR A 56 2.93 0.13 14.51
C THR A 56 3.72 1.41 14.78
N ALA A 57 3.82 2.32 13.81
CA ALA A 57 4.51 3.60 13.98
C ALA A 57 3.78 4.50 15.00
N MET A 58 2.46 4.57 14.96
CA MET A 58 1.70 5.31 15.97
C MET A 58 1.91 4.74 17.39
N HIS A 59 1.95 3.42 17.54
CA HIS A 59 2.27 2.76 18.82
C HIS A 59 3.70 3.03 19.31
N ASN A 60 4.64 3.25 18.40
CA ASN A 60 6.02 3.63 18.73
C ASN A 60 6.19 5.11 19.08
N GLY A 61 5.10 5.90 19.09
CA GLY A 61 5.11 7.30 19.51
C GLY A 61 5.47 8.29 18.40
N TYR A 62 5.45 7.86 17.13
CA TYR A 62 5.53 8.77 16.00
C TYR A 62 4.24 9.58 15.89
N ASP A 63 4.33 10.84 15.45
CA ASP A 63 3.15 11.63 15.11
C ASP A 63 2.48 11.08 13.84
N GLU A 64 1.25 11.52 13.57
CA GLU A 64 0.47 11.01 12.45
C GLU A 64 1.18 11.18 11.09
N ALA A 65 1.88 12.30 10.87
CA ALA A 65 2.58 12.53 9.60
C ALA A 65 3.79 11.62 9.48
N GLY A 66 4.60 11.49 10.55
CA GLY A 66 5.72 10.56 10.60
C GLY A 66 5.30 9.09 10.42
N ALA A 67 4.20 8.69 11.06
CA ALA A 67 3.66 7.34 10.95
C ALA A 67 3.15 7.03 9.53
N LYS A 68 2.50 8.00 8.87
CA LYS A 68 2.06 7.89 7.47
C LYS A 68 3.24 7.78 6.51
N GLU A 69 4.32 8.54 6.73
CA GLU A 69 5.53 8.47 5.90
C GLU A 69 6.19 7.09 5.99
N ILE A 70 6.38 6.57 7.21
CA ILE A 70 6.93 5.23 7.44
C ILE A 70 6.04 4.17 6.77
N ALA A 71 4.72 4.24 6.99
CA ALA A 71 3.77 3.30 6.42
C ALA A 71 3.77 3.33 4.89
N LEU A 72 3.88 4.52 4.29
CA LEU A 72 3.93 4.68 2.84
C LEU A 72 5.21 4.08 2.25
N LYS A 73 6.36 4.29 2.91
CA LYS A 73 7.64 3.69 2.50
C LYS A 73 7.55 2.16 2.48
N GLU A 74 7.03 1.57 3.55
CA GLU A 74 6.85 0.11 3.65
C GLU A 74 5.84 -0.44 2.62
N CYS A 75 4.75 0.30 2.40
CA CYS A 75 3.72 -0.04 1.42
C CYS A 75 4.28 -0.10 -0.01
N LEU A 76 5.11 0.87 -0.38
CA LEU A 76 5.71 0.99 -1.71
C LEU A 76 7.03 0.22 -1.88
N ALA A 77 7.52 -0.44 -0.82
CA ALA A 77 8.76 -1.19 -0.86
C ALA A 77 8.71 -2.29 -1.94
N GLY A 78 9.71 -2.26 -2.85
CA GLY A 78 9.80 -3.16 -4.00
C GLY A 78 8.94 -2.76 -5.20
N ILE A 79 8.26 -1.61 -5.16
CA ILE A 79 7.64 -0.95 -6.32
C ILE A 79 8.47 0.28 -6.68
N SER A 80 8.79 1.10 -5.67
CA SER A 80 9.72 2.23 -5.83
C SER A 80 11.09 1.81 -5.32
N GLU A 81 11.93 1.26 -6.21
CA GLU A 81 13.37 1.10 -5.95
C GLU A 81 14.10 2.45 -6.10
N GLY A 82 13.68 3.42 -5.28
CA GLY A 82 14.28 4.76 -5.24
C GLY A 82 14.71 5.10 -3.81
N ASP A 83 15.60 4.29 -3.23
CA ASP A 83 16.36 4.66 -2.03
C ASP A 83 17.69 3.90 -2.10
N GLU A 84 18.64 4.47 -2.86
CA GLU A 84 20.09 4.30 -2.62
C GLU A 84 20.49 5.03 -1.33
#